data_AF-A0A9D9TC51-F1
#
_entry.id   AF-A0A9D9TC51-F1
#
_cell.length_a   1.000
_cell.length_b   1.000
_cell.length_c   1.000
_cell.angle_alpha   90.00
_cell.angle_beta   90.00
_cell.angle_gamma   90.00
#
_symmetry.space_group_name_H-M   'P 1'
#
loop_
_entity.id
_entity.type
_entity.pdbx_description
1 polymer ?
#
loop_
_entity_poly.entity_id
_entity_poly.type
_entity_poly.pdbx_seq_one_letter_code
_entity_poly.pdbx_strand_id
1 'polypeptide(L)'
;MIPSASFRLLTQDNTIPGNKKDGFRFHHLLFVIVVTPIYLWFELSFGVHLLDSISGTNSFENTIAIEHWGRLISGCAVALLFLNGWVRQCEKMDTHWAARVSVGMAITLVCITLTWWAQGKVIDFYIHRTTVEISVALAVLAVVVIIGFLLLRYWIRYNTAQTKCSYIKMGLGFVVILLGGYATITSVQYALPSFTEKLGVERQQAATLTLVRRSIQEGIYTLKGTEKDVSVLQRPEGKAFLALFPIFGAGLDQNRFATDRPMLLAEMMYRDWDKQYGENSYAALKDLYAEAEKIHATAYREGSAQFNKDVSGKGRSKATESWNAYIRDQLEGQIVAPNLPLAAFLKDPSVGKFVAKRLACFDCEFRSNMTREEFGRELFKWTQATNVKQILETLESAQHFEKGHDGETAARTYWVPIWALLFSMIGAFTHMFKLIFTVTEYAHRQSFHAINAADSPLANRVVDNSKFVTAAVTIGIGLFIYFADNQITSHPGYQYLRQTMWQKHPIVGGLAAHWTVNAQGFIYPFTSKIKPNWLQFRDDPTERIPIVRNWVSRDE
;
A
#
# COMPACT_ATOMS: atom_id res chain seq x y z
N MET A 1 -31.92 -56.55 8.70
CA MET A 1 -31.78 -56.04 10.08
C MET A 1 -30.48 -55.25 10.15
N ILE A 2 -30.56 -53.93 10.36
CA ILE A 2 -29.37 -53.12 10.63
C ILE A 2 -28.93 -53.45 12.07
N PRO A 3 -27.66 -53.81 12.33
CA PRO A 3 -27.21 -54.13 13.68
C PRO A 3 -27.48 -52.96 14.64
N SER A 4 -27.91 -53.26 15.86
CA SER A 4 -28.35 -52.27 16.88
C SER A 4 -27.31 -51.18 17.17
N ALA A 5 -26.02 -51.49 17.00
CA ALA A 5 -24.91 -50.54 17.12
C ALA A 5 -24.90 -49.46 16.03
N SER A 6 -25.24 -49.81 14.78
CA SER A 6 -25.30 -48.88 13.64
C SER A 6 -26.49 -47.93 13.76
N PHE A 7 -27.60 -48.38 14.36
CA PHE A 7 -28.76 -47.53 14.60
C PHE A 7 -28.47 -46.43 15.64
N ARG A 8 -27.71 -46.75 16.70
CA ARG A 8 -27.27 -45.76 17.71
C ARG A 8 -26.38 -44.65 17.14
N LEU A 9 -25.65 -44.92 16.06
CA LEU A 9 -24.78 -43.94 15.40
C LEU A 9 -25.56 -42.95 14.51
N LEU A 10 -26.79 -43.29 14.12
CA LEU A 10 -27.67 -42.48 13.26
C LEU A 10 -28.79 -41.80 14.06
N THR A 11 -29.11 -42.28 15.27
CA THR A 11 -30.12 -41.65 16.13
C THR A 11 -29.69 -40.26 16.59
N GLN A 12 -30.57 -39.30 16.35
CA GLN A 12 -30.46 -37.91 16.80
C GLN A 12 -30.79 -37.79 18.30
N ASP A 13 -29.95 -37.09 19.06
CA ASP A 13 -30.18 -36.84 20.48
C ASP A 13 -30.95 -35.54 20.70
N ASN A 14 -32.27 -35.66 20.76
CA ASN A 14 -33.20 -34.53 20.96
C ASN A 14 -33.21 -33.98 22.40
N THR A 15 -32.40 -34.53 23.31
CA THR A 15 -32.28 -34.03 24.69
C THR A 15 -31.30 -32.85 24.80
N ILE A 16 -30.46 -32.64 23.79
CA ILE A 16 -29.50 -31.53 23.74
C ILE A 16 -30.24 -30.22 23.44
N PRO A 17 -30.10 -29.17 24.28
CA PRO A 17 -30.71 -27.86 24.04
C PRO A 17 -30.35 -27.31 22.65
N GLY A 18 -31.39 -27.09 21.82
CA GLY A 18 -31.25 -26.65 20.42
C GLY A 18 -31.50 -27.74 19.38
N ASN A 19 -31.57 -29.01 19.77
CA ASN A 19 -31.90 -30.13 18.89
C ASN A 19 -33.41 -30.41 18.95
N LYS A 20 -34.19 -29.81 18.04
CA LYS A 20 -35.65 -30.00 17.98
C LYS A 20 -36.03 -31.09 16.97
N LYS A 21 -37.15 -31.76 17.19
CA LYS A 21 -37.72 -32.80 16.30
C LYS A 21 -38.03 -32.28 14.89
N ASP A 22 -38.20 -30.97 14.76
CA ASP A 22 -38.66 -30.24 13.58
C ASP A 22 -37.54 -29.88 12.58
N GLY A 23 -36.27 -30.18 12.90
CA GLY A 23 -35.18 -30.18 11.92
C GLY A 23 -34.73 -28.79 11.44
N PHE A 24 -33.42 -28.56 11.48
CA PHE A 24 -32.71 -27.40 10.93
C PHE A 24 -32.68 -26.10 11.78
N ARG A 25 -31.59 -25.95 12.57
CA ARG A 25 -31.24 -24.72 13.31
C ARG A 25 -29.83 -24.21 13.00
N PHE A 26 -29.30 -24.48 11.80
CA PHE A 26 -27.97 -24.00 11.39
C PHE A 26 -28.05 -22.66 10.63
N HIS A 27 -28.93 -21.72 11.03
CA HIS A 27 -28.99 -20.42 10.38
C HIS A 27 -27.70 -19.61 10.63
N HIS A 28 -26.95 -19.90 11.70
CA HIS A 28 -25.60 -19.36 11.88
C HIS A 28 -24.64 -19.77 10.76
N LEU A 29 -24.73 -21.01 10.24
CA LEU A 29 -23.91 -21.45 9.11
C LEU A 29 -24.32 -20.68 7.85
N LEU A 30 -25.63 -20.52 7.60
CA LEU A 30 -26.14 -19.70 6.49
C LEU A 30 -25.71 -18.23 6.61
N PHE A 31 -25.78 -17.66 7.81
CA PHE A 31 -25.31 -16.31 8.08
C PHE A 31 -23.84 -16.14 7.70
N VAL A 32 -22.97 -17.07 8.10
CA VAL A 32 -21.54 -17.04 7.71
C VAL A 32 -21.39 -17.24 6.19
N ILE A 33 -22.13 -18.18 5.59
CA ILE A 33 -22.11 -18.44 4.14
C ILE A 33 -22.52 -17.21 3.33
N VAL A 34 -23.39 -16.34 3.85
CA VAL A 34 -23.83 -15.12 3.16
C VAL A 34 -22.92 -13.93 3.46
N VAL A 35 -22.60 -13.68 4.73
CA VAL A 35 -21.88 -12.47 5.14
C VAL A 35 -20.39 -12.55 4.81
N THR A 36 -19.77 -13.74 4.90
CA THR A 36 -18.35 -13.89 4.61
C THR A 36 -17.99 -13.59 3.15
N PRO A 37 -18.73 -14.05 2.12
CA PRO A 37 -18.50 -13.62 0.74
C PRO A 37 -18.62 -12.11 0.52
N ILE A 38 -19.57 -11.44 1.21
CA ILE A 38 -19.71 -9.99 1.12
C ILE A 38 -18.44 -9.33 1.66
N TYR A 39 -17.95 -9.74 2.83
CA TYR A 39 -16.69 -9.24 3.38
C TYR A 39 -15.49 -9.56 2.46
N LEU A 40 -15.39 -10.79 1.96
CA LEU A 40 -14.31 -11.18 1.04
C LEU A 40 -14.34 -10.35 -0.24
N TRP A 41 -15.52 -9.98 -0.73
CA TRP A 41 -15.65 -9.08 -1.86
C TRP A 41 -15.03 -7.70 -1.58
N PHE A 42 -15.29 -7.10 -0.41
CA PHE A 42 -14.64 -5.86 0.00
C PHE A 42 -13.12 -6.03 0.19
N GLU A 43 -12.69 -7.06 0.91
CA GLU A 43 -11.29 -7.36 1.22
C GLU A 43 -10.45 -7.58 -0.04
N LEU A 44 -10.95 -8.40 -0.97
CA LEU A 44 -10.27 -8.68 -2.24
C LEU A 44 -10.25 -7.45 -3.16
N SER A 45 -11.32 -6.65 -3.15
CA SER A 45 -11.37 -5.38 -3.88
C SER A 45 -10.37 -4.37 -3.33
N PHE A 46 -10.25 -4.28 -2.01
CA PHE A 46 -9.24 -3.47 -1.32
C PHE A 46 -7.83 -3.91 -1.72
N GLY A 47 -7.53 -5.22 -1.69
CA GLY A 47 -6.24 -5.75 -2.11
C GLY A 47 -5.86 -5.39 -3.55
N VAL A 48 -6.80 -5.46 -4.50
CA VAL A 48 -6.56 -5.02 -5.89
C VAL A 48 -6.29 -3.53 -5.95
N HIS A 49 -7.09 -2.71 -5.26
CA HIS A 49 -6.91 -1.28 -5.29
C HIS A 49 -5.60 -0.84 -4.63
N LEU A 50 -5.20 -1.52 -3.56
CA LEU A 50 -3.93 -1.36 -2.88
C LEU A 50 -2.77 -1.61 -3.84
N LEU A 51 -2.82 -2.73 -4.56
CA LEU A 51 -1.82 -3.05 -5.57
C LEU A 51 -1.77 -2.01 -6.68
N ASP A 52 -2.92 -1.61 -7.24
CA ASP A 52 -2.99 -0.58 -8.28
C ASP A 52 -2.46 0.79 -7.82
N SER A 53 -2.68 1.13 -6.54
CA SER A 53 -2.30 2.43 -5.99
C SER A 53 -0.83 2.48 -5.63
N ILE A 54 -0.28 1.40 -5.06
CA ILE A 54 1.15 1.30 -4.75
C ILE A 54 1.98 1.12 -6.03
N SER A 55 1.47 0.35 -7.01
CA SER A 55 2.06 0.24 -8.34
C SER A 55 1.70 1.41 -9.26
N GLY A 56 1.01 2.43 -8.75
CA GLY A 56 0.59 3.64 -9.46
C GLY A 56 1.45 4.85 -9.08
N THR A 57 1.27 5.97 -9.78
CA THR A 57 2.09 7.19 -9.57
C THR A 57 1.67 8.02 -8.35
N ASN A 58 0.47 7.79 -7.80
CA ASN A 58 -0.13 8.64 -6.76
C ASN A 58 0.13 8.10 -5.33
N SER A 59 1.28 7.49 -5.10
CA SER A 59 1.53 6.65 -3.91
C SER A 59 1.72 7.43 -2.60
N PHE A 60 2.03 8.73 -2.63
CA PHE A 60 2.30 9.49 -1.40
C PHE A 60 1.02 10.04 -0.76
N GLU A 61 0.13 10.66 -1.55
CA GLU A 61 -1.09 11.34 -1.04
C GLU A 61 -2.10 10.39 -0.40
N ASN A 62 -2.11 9.10 -0.77
CA ASN A 62 -3.13 8.14 -0.31
C ASN A 62 -2.68 7.28 0.89
N THR A 63 -1.49 7.50 1.47
CA THR A 63 -0.95 6.60 2.51
C THR A 63 -1.85 6.52 3.75
N ILE A 64 -2.38 7.67 4.20
CA ILE A 64 -3.28 7.75 5.36
C ILE A 64 -4.62 7.05 5.06
N ALA A 65 -5.21 7.32 3.90
CA ALA A 65 -6.45 6.66 3.49
C ALA A 65 -6.29 5.14 3.38
N ILE A 66 -5.17 4.66 2.82
CA ILE A 66 -4.84 3.23 2.76
C ILE A 66 -4.79 2.63 4.16
N GLU A 67 -4.14 3.32 5.09
CA GLU A 67 -4.03 2.89 6.48
C GLU A 67 -5.41 2.75 7.14
N HIS A 68 -6.26 3.77 7.01
CA HIS A 68 -7.59 3.81 7.59
C HIS A 68 -8.53 2.75 7.00
N TRP A 69 -8.51 2.57 5.68
CA TRP A 69 -9.24 1.48 5.03
C TRP A 69 -8.75 0.10 5.49
N GLY A 70 -7.43 -0.11 5.56
CA GLY A 70 -6.85 -1.36 6.05
C GLY A 70 -7.27 -1.68 7.48
N ARG A 71 -7.27 -0.67 8.37
CA ARG A 71 -7.71 -0.79 9.76
C ARG A 71 -9.20 -1.14 9.89
N LEU A 72 -10.05 -0.46 9.12
CA LEU A 72 -11.49 -0.71 9.12
C LEU A 72 -11.82 -2.13 8.68
N ILE A 73 -11.26 -2.55 7.54
CA ILE A 73 -11.53 -3.87 6.94
C ILE A 73 -11.00 -4.98 7.86
N SER A 74 -9.80 -4.82 8.43
CA SER A 74 -9.25 -5.77 9.41
C SER A 74 -10.13 -5.88 10.66
N GLY A 75 -10.69 -4.77 11.14
CA GLY A 75 -11.64 -4.75 12.25
C GLY A 75 -12.92 -5.54 11.95
N CYS A 76 -13.47 -5.38 10.75
CA CYS A 76 -14.59 -6.18 10.26
C CYS A 76 -14.24 -7.68 10.18
N ALA A 77 -13.02 -8.01 9.74
CA ALA A 77 -12.53 -9.37 9.69
C ALA A 77 -12.54 -10.03 11.09
N VAL A 78 -12.05 -9.33 12.10
CA VAL A 78 -12.04 -9.79 13.49
C VAL A 78 -13.47 -9.93 14.01
N ALA A 79 -14.33 -8.94 13.76
CA ALA A 79 -15.74 -8.98 14.16
C ALA A 79 -16.44 -10.25 13.64
N LEU A 80 -16.22 -10.62 12.37
CA LEU A 80 -16.82 -11.81 11.76
C LEU A 80 -16.41 -13.13 12.43
N LEU A 81 -15.24 -13.19 13.08
CA LEU A 81 -14.85 -14.36 13.87
C LEU A 81 -15.76 -14.52 15.09
N PHE A 82 -16.01 -13.43 15.81
CA PHE A 82 -16.86 -13.43 17.01
C PHE A 82 -18.35 -13.51 16.69
N LEU A 83 -18.80 -12.87 15.61
CA LEU A 83 -20.21 -12.89 15.19
C LEU A 83 -20.70 -14.32 14.89
N ASN A 84 -19.85 -15.18 14.32
CA ASN A 84 -20.20 -16.59 14.13
C ASN A 84 -20.53 -17.29 15.47
N GLY A 85 -19.66 -17.10 16.48
CA GLY A 85 -19.89 -17.65 17.82
C GLY A 85 -21.14 -17.07 18.48
N TRP A 86 -21.37 -15.76 18.33
CA TRP A 86 -22.54 -15.08 18.88
C TRP A 86 -23.85 -15.55 18.25
N VAL A 87 -23.94 -15.61 16.92
CA VAL A 87 -25.16 -16.07 16.23
C VAL A 87 -25.46 -17.53 16.59
N ARG A 88 -24.43 -18.39 16.65
CA ARG A 88 -24.58 -19.77 17.11
C ARG A 88 -25.11 -19.85 18.55
N GLN A 89 -24.63 -18.99 19.45
CA GLN A 89 -25.12 -18.96 20.84
C GLN A 89 -26.56 -18.44 20.94
N CYS A 90 -26.91 -17.44 20.13
CA CYS A 90 -28.27 -16.90 20.06
C CYS A 90 -29.30 -17.93 19.62
N GLU A 91 -28.93 -18.82 18.68
CA GLU A 91 -29.79 -19.92 18.25
C GLU A 91 -29.99 -20.97 19.34
N LYS A 92 -28.94 -21.25 20.14
CA LYS A 92 -29.03 -22.16 21.29
C LYS A 92 -29.92 -21.62 22.40
N MET A 93 -29.83 -20.32 22.66
CA MET A 93 -30.55 -19.65 23.76
C MET A 93 -31.94 -19.11 23.34
N ASP A 94 -32.30 -19.24 22.06
CA ASP A 94 -33.51 -18.66 21.47
C ASP A 94 -33.69 -17.15 21.77
N THR A 95 -32.58 -16.41 21.73
CA THR A 95 -32.53 -15.00 22.14
C THR A 95 -33.43 -14.12 21.25
N HIS A 96 -34.07 -13.07 21.76
CA HIS A 96 -34.85 -12.13 20.96
C HIS A 96 -34.01 -11.42 19.88
N TRP A 97 -34.59 -11.20 18.69
CA TRP A 97 -33.91 -10.62 17.53
C TRP A 97 -33.22 -9.28 17.81
N ALA A 98 -33.88 -8.39 18.58
CA ALA A 98 -33.34 -7.08 18.92
C ALA A 98 -32.03 -7.18 19.72
N ALA A 99 -31.97 -8.12 20.67
CA ALA A 99 -30.75 -8.40 21.44
C ALA A 99 -29.66 -9.07 20.59
N ARG A 100 -30.03 -9.93 19.62
CA ARG A 100 -29.07 -10.52 18.69
C ARG A 100 -28.35 -9.43 17.89
N VAL A 101 -29.13 -8.49 17.35
CA VAL A 101 -28.62 -7.38 16.53
C VAL A 101 -27.83 -6.38 17.36
N SER A 102 -28.34 -5.93 18.51
CA SER A 102 -27.66 -4.91 19.32
C SER A 102 -26.29 -5.38 19.85
N VAL A 103 -26.22 -6.61 20.36
CA VAL A 103 -24.95 -7.20 20.82
C VAL A 103 -24.02 -7.48 19.63
N GLY A 104 -24.55 -7.90 18.48
CA GLY A 104 -23.77 -8.07 17.25
C GLY A 104 -23.13 -6.75 16.79
N MET A 105 -23.87 -5.64 16.81
CA MET A 105 -23.33 -4.32 16.52
C MET A 105 -22.27 -3.90 17.54
N ALA A 106 -22.52 -4.14 18.83
CA ALA A 106 -21.56 -3.83 19.89
C ALA A 106 -20.25 -4.62 19.72
N ILE A 107 -20.32 -5.92 19.43
CA ILE A 107 -19.15 -6.76 19.11
C ILE A 107 -18.38 -6.15 17.93
N THR A 108 -19.10 -5.76 16.87
CA THR A 108 -18.48 -5.19 15.66
C THR A 108 -17.75 -3.89 15.95
N LEU A 109 -18.38 -2.96 16.67
CA LEU A 109 -17.77 -1.68 17.04
C LEU A 109 -16.54 -1.87 17.94
N VAL A 110 -16.62 -2.77 18.93
CA VAL A 110 -15.50 -3.10 19.81
C VAL A 110 -14.34 -3.71 19.03
N CYS A 111 -14.60 -4.67 18.14
CA CYS A 111 -13.57 -5.27 17.30
C CYS A 111 -12.92 -4.23 16.38
N ILE A 112 -13.69 -3.38 15.71
CA ILE A 112 -13.14 -2.31 14.87
C ILE A 112 -12.24 -1.37 15.68
N THR A 113 -12.71 -0.91 16.85
CA THR A 113 -11.95 0.02 17.70
C THR A 113 -10.65 -0.60 18.21
N LEU A 114 -10.71 -1.85 18.69
CA LEU A 114 -9.53 -2.56 19.20
C LEU A 114 -8.53 -2.88 18.09
N THR A 115 -9.01 -3.34 16.92
CA THR A 115 -8.13 -3.63 15.77
C THR A 115 -7.51 -2.36 15.22
N TRP A 116 -8.25 -1.26 15.15
CA TRP A 116 -7.75 0.05 14.74
C TRP A 116 -6.58 0.49 15.63
N TRP A 117 -6.78 0.47 16.94
CA TRP A 117 -5.74 0.83 17.90
C TRP A 117 -4.54 -0.13 17.82
N ALA A 118 -4.79 -1.44 17.77
CA ALA A 118 -3.73 -2.44 17.74
C ALA A 118 -2.86 -2.32 16.48
N GLN A 119 -3.46 -2.16 15.30
CA GLN A 119 -2.72 -1.99 14.06
C GLN A 119 -1.96 -0.68 14.02
N GLY A 120 -2.52 0.41 14.56
CA GLY A 120 -1.77 1.65 14.71
C GLY A 120 -0.54 1.50 15.59
N LYS A 121 -0.67 0.81 16.73
CA LYS A 121 0.50 0.51 17.58
C LYS A 121 1.53 -0.38 16.90
N VAL A 122 1.11 -1.32 16.05
CA VAL A 122 2.06 -2.12 15.24
C VAL A 122 2.79 -1.22 14.25
N ILE A 123 2.10 -0.38 13.50
CA ILE A 123 2.72 0.51 12.50
C ILE A 123 3.67 1.49 13.19
N ASP A 124 3.24 2.16 14.26
CA ASP A 124 4.06 3.07 15.06
C ASP A 124 5.29 2.36 15.63
N PHE A 125 5.14 1.10 16.05
CA PHE A 125 6.23 0.28 16.55
C PHE A 125 7.34 0.10 15.51
N TYR A 126 6.98 -0.08 14.23
CA TYR A 126 7.95 -0.20 13.13
C TYR A 126 8.50 1.16 12.65
N ILE A 127 7.73 2.25 12.79
CA ILE A 127 8.18 3.60 12.40
C ILE A 127 9.23 4.14 13.36
N HIS A 128 9.06 3.91 14.66
CA HIS A 128 9.87 4.54 15.72
C HIS A 128 11.02 3.68 16.23
N ARG A 129 11.24 2.48 15.66
CA ARG A 129 12.26 1.54 16.15
C ARG A 129 13.13 1.02 15.02
N THR A 130 14.38 0.77 15.38
CA THR A 130 15.33 0.12 14.49
C THR A 130 15.01 -1.36 14.33
N THR A 131 15.52 -1.96 13.26
CA THR A 131 15.37 -3.37 12.95
C THR A 131 15.92 -4.27 14.08
N VAL A 132 16.95 -3.80 14.82
CA VAL A 132 17.49 -4.51 15.98
C VAL A 132 16.52 -4.47 17.16
N GLU A 133 15.99 -3.30 17.50
CA GLU A 133 15.00 -3.15 18.58
C GLU A 133 13.74 -3.98 18.29
N ILE A 134 13.28 -3.97 17.02
CA ILE A 134 12.18 -4.81 16.54
C ILE A 134 12.49 -6.29 16.77
N SER A 135 13.68 -6.75 16.37
CA SER A 135 14.07 -8.16 16.49
C SER A 135 14.13 -8.61 17.95
N VAL A 136 14.71 -7.79 18.83
CA VAL A 136 14.78 -8.09 20.27
C VAL A 136 13.39 -8.11 20.88
N ALA A 137 12.54 -7.13 20.58
CA ALA A 137 11.18 -7.08 21.09
C ALA A 137 10.33 -8.28 20.62
N LEU A 138 10.47 -8.71 19.37
CA LEU A 138 9.78 -9.90 18.85
C LEU A 138 10.31 -11.19 19.50
N ALA A 139 11.62 -11.31 19.75
CA ALA A 139 12.19 -12.44 20.47
C ALA A 139 11.68 -12.50 21.92
N VAL A 140 11.64 -11.36 22.61
CA VAL A 140 11.10 -11.23 23.96
C VAL A 140 9.61 -11.58 23.98
N LEU A 141 8.84 -11.05 23.02
CA LEU A 141 7.43 -11.40 22.86
C LEU A 141 7.24 -12.90 22.66
N ALA A 142 8.05 -13.54 21.80
CA ALA A 142 7.98 -14.98 21.57
C ALA A 142 8.28 -15.78 22.84
N VAL A 143 9.32 -15.41 23.59
CA VAL A 143 9.66 -16.04 24.88
C VAL A 143 8.54 -15.84 25.90
N VAL A 144 8.01 -14.62 26.03
CA VAL A 144 6.89 -14.31 26.94
C VAL A 144 5.63 -15.09 26.57
N VAL A 145 5.32 -15.23 25.28
CA VAL A 145 4.17 -16.02 24.82
C VAL A 145 4.38 -17.50 25.09
N ILE A 146 5.58 -18.06 24.84
CA ILE A 146 5.88 -19.47 25.11
C ILE A 146 5.80 -19.76 26.61
N ILE A 147 6.47 -18.95 27.44
CA ILE A 147 6.46 -19.11 28.90
C ILE A 147 5.03 -18.90 29.42
N GLY A 148 4.34 -17.86 28.97
CA GLY A 148 2.95 -17.57 29.33
C GLY A 148 2.00 -18.71 28.95
N PHE A 149 2.18 -19.32 27.78
CA PHE A 149 1.42 -20.49 27.35
C PHE A 149 1.70 -21.71 28.23
N LEU A 150 2.97 -21.98 28.57
CA LEU A 150 3.34 -23.09 29.44
C LEU A 150 2.79 -22.90 30.86
N LEU A 151 2.89 -21.67 31.41
CA LEU A 151 2.34 -21.30 32.71
C LEU A 151 0.80 -21.39 32.71
N LEU A 152 0.13 -20.89 31.66
CA LEU A 152 -1.32 -21.00 31.51
C LEU A 152 -1.73 -22.47 31.45
N ARG A 153 -1.03 -23.30 30.67
CA ARG A 153 -1.30 -24.73 30.56
C ARG A 153 -1.12 -25.45 31.91
N TYR A 154 -0.06 -25.13 32.64
CA TYR A 154 0.18 -25.66 33.99
C TYR A 154 -0.92 -25.22 34.96
N TRP A 155 -1.26 -23.92 34.96
CA TRP A 155 -2.28 -23.33 35.81
C TRP A 155 -3.67 -23.93 35.56
N ILE A 156 -4.04 -24.12 34.30
CA ILE A 156 -5.29 -24.79 33.92
C ILE A 156 -5.31 -26.21 34.47
N ARG A 157 -4.25 -27.01 34.24
CA ARG A 157 -4.15 -28.39 34.73
C ARG A 157 -4.26 -28.47 36.26
N TYR A 158 -3.56 -27.60 36.97
CA TYR A 158 -3.59 -27.52 38.43
C TYR A 158 -4.99 -27.19 38.95
N ASN A 159 -5.67 -26.20 38.38
CA ASN A 159 -7.00 -25.79 38.82
C ASN A 159 -8.10 -26.79 38.43
N THR A 160 -7.98 -27.48 37.29
CA THR A 160 -8.91 -28.57 36.92
C THR A 160 -8.80 -29.77 37.84
N ALA A 161 -7.64 -29.98 38.49
CA ALA A 161 -7.44 -31.07 39.44
C ALA A 161 -7.96 -30.75 40.86
N GLN A 162 -8.17 -29.48 41.22
CA GLN A 162 -8.29 -29.09 42.63
C GLN A 162 -9.65 -28.62 43.18
N THR A 163 -10.71 -28.17 42.46
CA THR A 163 -12.07 -27.95 43.08
C THR A 163 -13.15 -27.29 42.18
N LYS A 164 -14.41 -27.35 42.66
CA LYS A 164 -15.71 -26.86 42.11
C LYS A 164 -15.84 -25.36 41.76
N CYS A 165 -14.87 -24.48 42.06
CA CYS A 165 -14.92 -23.03 41.74
C CYS A 165 -13.82 -22.62 40.73
N SER A 166 -13.69 -23.40 39.66
CA SER A 166 -12.58 -23.35 38.70
C SER A 166 -12.50 -22.04 37.90
N TYR A 167 -13.65 -21.43 37.55
CA TYR A 167 -13.71 -20.32 36.60
C TYR A 167 -13.14 -19.00 37.12
N ILE A 168 -13.37 -18.65 38.40
CA ILE A 168 -12.85 -17.41 39.00
C ILE A 168 -11.32 -17.47 39.14
N LYS A 169 -10.79 -18.62 39.60
CA LYS A 169 -9.33 -18.84 39.72
C LYS A 169 -8.65 -18.96 38.34
N MET A 170 -9.32 -19.52 37.33
CA MET A 170 -8.85 -19.48 35.94
C MET A 170 -8.78 -18.04 35.41
N GLY A 171 -9.83 -17.24 35.63
CA GLY A 171 -9.86 -15.83 35.21
C GLY A 171 -8.74 -15.01 35.84
N LEU A 172 -8.52 -15.17 37.15
CA LEU A 172 -7.48 -14.44 37.87
C LEU A 172 -6.06 -14.80 37.38
N GLY A 173 -5.78 -16.09 37.18
CA GLY A 173 -4.48 -16.54 36.66
C GLY A 173 -4.22 -16.05 35.23
N PHE A 174 -5.26 -16.01 34.39
CA PHE A 174 -5.15 -15.46 33.03
C PHE A 174 -4.81 -13.96 33.06
N VAL A 175 -5.47 -13.18 33.92
CA VAL A 175 -5.17 -11.74 34.10
C VAL A 175 -3.75 -11.52 34.59
N VAL A 176 -3.27 -12.31 35.57
CA VAL A 176 -1.88 -12.20 36.07
C VAL A 176 -0.85 -12.51 34.97
N ILE A 177 -1.09 -13.53 34.15
CA ILE A 177 -0.20 -13.87 33.03
C ILE A 177 -0.18 -12.75 31.98
N LEU A 178 -1.33 -12.16 31.66
CA LEU A 178 -1.42 -11.04 30.72
C LEU A 178 -0.72 -9.78 31.25
N LEU A 179 -0.97 -9.41 32.51
CA LEU A 179 -0.33 -8.24 33.13
C LEU A 179 1.18 -8.45 33.30
N GLY A 180 1.62 -9.63 33.70
CA GLY A 180 3.04 -9.99 33.79
C GLY A 180 3.74 -9.96 32.43
N GLY A 181 3.08 -10.46 31.39
CA GLY A 181 3.57 -10.38 30.01
C GLY A 181 3.66 -8.94 29.51
N TYR A 182 2.62 -8.13 29.73
CA TYR A 182 2.63 -6.71 29.40
C TYR A 182 3.76 -5.97 30.12
N ALA A 183 3.90 -6.16 31.43
CA ALA A 183 4.96 -5.53 32.23
C ALA A 183 6.35 -5.93 31.74
N THR A 184 6.56 -7.21 31.41
CA THR A 184 7.85 -7.70 30.90
C THR A 184 8.20 -7.08 29.56
N ILE A 185 7.24 -7.03 28.62
CA ILE A 185 7.44 -6.40 27.31
C ILE A 185 7.76 -4.91 27.49
N THR A 186 7.00 -4.21 28.34
CA THR A 186 7.17 -2.77 28.56
C THR A 186 8.52 -2.45 29.22
N SER A 187 8.92 -3.25 30.23
CA SER A 187 10.20 -3.09 30.91
C SER A 187 11.39 -3.36 29.98
N VAL A 188 11.31 -4.39 29.13
CA VAL A 188 12.35 -4.67 28.15
C VAL A 188 12.42 -3.56 27.10
N GLN A 189 11.28 -3.03 26.67
CA GLN A 189 11.24 -1.90 25.73
C GLN A 189 11.85 -0.63 26.33
N TYR A 190 11.65 -0.35 27.61
CA TYR A 190 12.26 0.80 28.28
C TYR A 190 13.77 0.63 28.51
N ALA A 191 14.23 -0.62 28.66
CA ALA A 191 15.64 -0.94 28.88
C ALA A 191 16.48 -0.97 27.59
N LEU A 192 15.85 -0.98 26.41
CA LEU A 192 16.56 -0.93 25.13
C LEU A 192 17.11 0.48 24.88
N PRO A 193 18.43 0.64 24.65
CA PRO A 193 18.99 1.94 24.32
C PRO A 193 18.43 2.43 22.97
N SER A 194 18.06 3.70 22.89
CA SER A 194 17.53 4.29 21.66
C SER A 194 18.63 4.46 20.61
N PHE A 195 18.52 3.74 19.49
CA PHE A 195 19.50 3.82 18.40
C PHE A 195 19.12 4.88 17.35
N THR A 196 19.07 6.14 17.75
CA THR A 196 18.57 7.26 16.90
C THR A 196 19.33 7.42 15.59
N GLU A 197 20.66 7.41 15.61
CA GLU A 197 21.51 7.48 14.40
C GLU A 197 21.21 6.33 13.43
N LYS A 198 21.14 5.10 13.95
CA LYS A 198 20.81 3.92 13.15
C LYS A 198 19.39 3.98 12.59
N LEU A 199 18.44 4.54 13.35
CA LEU A 199 17.08 4.76 12.88
C LEU A 199 17.05 5.73 11.70
N GLY A 200 17.86 6.80 11.73
CA GLY A 200 18.03 7.71 10.60
C GLY A 200 18.51 7.01 9.33
N VAL A 201 19.50 6.13 9.44
CA VAL A 201 20.01 5.32 8.30
C VAL A 201 18.92 4.39 7.74
N GLU A 202 18.16 3.71 8.62
CA GLU A 202 17.08 2.80 8.18
C GLU A 202 15.92 3.57 7.50
N ARG A 203 15.58 4.76 7.99
CA ARG A 203 14.57 5.63 7.39
C ARG A 203 15.01 6.25 6.06
N GLN A 204 16.28 6.65 5.95
CA GLN A 204 16.89 7.05 4.68
C GLN A 204 16.86 5.89 3.66
N GLN A 205 17.08 4.65 4.12
CA GLN A 205 16.96 3.46 3.28
C GLN A 205 15.54 3.33 2.73
N ALA A 206 14.54 3.50 3.59
CA ALA A 206 13.13 3.44 3.22
C ALA A 206 12.76 4.49 2.16
N ALA A 207 13.25 5.74 2.32
CA ALA A 207 13.09 6.79 1.31
C ALA A 207 13.75 6.43 -0.03
N THR A 208 14.99 5.93 0.02
CA THR A 208 15.75 5.53 -1.18
C THR A 208 15.07 4.35 -1.90
N LEU A 209 14.61 3.33 -1.18
CA LEU A 209 13.90 2.19 -1.77
C LEU A 209 12.56 2.60 -2.38
N THR A 210 11.89 3.60 -1.81
CA THR A 210 10.66 4.16 -2.38
C THR A 210 10.96 4.90 -3.69
N LEU A 211 12.05 5.67 -3.75
CA LEU A 211 12.53 6.31 -4.98
C LEU A 211 12.85 5.26 -6.06
N VAL A 212 13.58 4.21 -5.70
CA VAL A 212 13.96 3.13 -6.62
C VAL A 212 12.73 2.37 -7.13
N ARG A 213 11.78 2.01 -6.24
CA ARG A 213 10.51 1.35 -6.60
C ARG A 213 9.80 2.14 -7.70
N ARG A 214 9.61 3.44 -7.47
CA ARG A 214 8.91 4.33 -8.39
C ARG A 214 9.69 4.50 -9.70
N SER A 215 11.01 4.56 -9.63
CA SER A 215 11.86 4.62 -10.82
C SER A 215 11.76 3.36 -11.68
N ILE A 216 11.65 2.17 -11.06
CA ILE A 216 11.43 0.91 -11.77
C ILE A 216 10.05 0.89 -12.45
N GLN A 217 9.03 1.33 -11.72
CA GLN A 217 7.66 1.40 -12.23
C GLN A 217 7.53 2.33 -13.45
N GLU A 218 8.21 3.48 -13.42
CA GLU A 218 8.26 4.44 -14.51
C GLU A 218 9.17 4.01 -15.68
N GLY A 219 9.92 2.92 -15.52
CA GLY A 219 10.90 2.46 -16.50
C GLY A 219 12.15 3.37 -16.59
N ILE A 220 12.38 4.22 -15.59
CA ILE A 220 13.61 5.03 -15.45
C ILE A 220 14.78 4.13 -15.02
N TYR A 221 14.51 3.17 -14.15
CA TYR A 221 15.52 2.25 -13.61
C TYR A 221 15.19 0.79 -13.92
N THR A 222 16.21 0.01 -14.22
CA THR A 222 16.08 -1.45 -14.37
C THR A 222 17.06 -2.13 -13.42
N LEU A 223 16.57 -3.07 -12.60
CA LEU A 223 17.46 -3.90 -11.81
C LEU A 223 18.17 -4.88 -12.74
N LYS A 224 19.50 -4.97 -12.67
CA LYS A 224 20.30 -5.92 -13.45
C LYS A 224 19.65 -7.31 -13.45
N GLY A 225 19.34 -7.82 -14.63
CA GLY A 225 18.53 -9.03 -14.82
C GLY A 225 17.10 -8.73 -15.25
N THR A 226 16.36 -7.80 -14.62
CA THR A 226 14.94 -7.45 -14.93
C THR A 226 14.75 -6.73 -16.27
N GLU A 227 15.80 -6.74 -17.09
CA GLU A 227 15.84 -6.21 -18.44
C GLU A 227 14.87 -7.02 -19.31
N LYS A 228 13.65 -6.52 -19.49
CA LYS A 228 13.20 -6.05 -20.81
C LYS A 228 11.71 -5.77 -20.93
N ASP A 229 10.91 -5.97 -19.89
CA ASP A 229 9.48 -5.90 -20.12
C ASP A 229 8.76 -5.16 -18.99
N VAL A 230 8.65 -3.84 -19.14
CA VAL A 230 7.74 -3.00 -18.35
C VAL A 230 6.33 -3.61 -18.36
N SER A 231 5.94 -4.30 -19.44
CA SER A 231 4.66 -5.01 -19.51
C SER A 231 4.55 -6.18 -18.51
N VAL A 232 5.65 -6.82 -18.12
CA VAL A 232 5.68 -7.88 -17.11
C VAL A 232 5.47 -7.30 -15.71
N LEU A 233 5.97 -6.09 -15.43
CA LEU A 233 5.69 -5.38 -14.17
C LEU A 233 4.23 -4.92 -14.05
N GLN A 234 3.53 -4.74 -15.17
CA GLN A 234 2.11 -4.40 -15.19
C GLN A 234 1.20 -5.62 -14.94
N ARG A 235 1.74 -6.84 -14.97
CA ARG A 235 1.00 -8.06 -14.61
C ARG A 235 0.73 -8.11 -13.10
N PRO A 236 -0.27 -8.89 -12.65
CA PRO A 236 -0.61 -8.97 -11.23
C PRO A 236 0.57 -9.29 -10.30
N GLU A 237 1.41 -10.24 -10.69
CA GLU A 237 2.60 -10.65 -9.94
C GLU A 237 3.65 -9.52 -9.93
N GLY A 238 3.77 -8.80 -11.05
CA GLY A 238 4.64 -7.63 -11.18
C GLY A 238 4.22 -6.48 -10.27
N LYS A 239 2.92 -6.17 -10.22
CA LYS A 239 2.35 -5.17 -9.30
C LYS A 239 2.55 -5.57 -7.84
N ALA A 240 2.36 -6.85 -7.51
CA ALA A 240 2.61 -7.39 -6.18
C ALA A 240 4.08 -7.29 -5.78
N PHE A 241 4.98 -7.63 -6.70
CA PHE A 241 6.41 -7.49 -6.51
C PHE A 241 6.81 -6.03 -6.30
N LEU A 242 6.29 -5.09 -7.09
CA LEU A 242 6.55 -3.66 -6.92
C LEU A 242 6.00 -3.15 -5.58
N ALA A 243 4.79 -3.54 -5.20
CA ALA A 243 4.20 -3.15 -3.93
C ALA A 243 5.01 -3.63 -2.71
N LEU A 244 5.59 -4.82 -2.83
CA LEU A 244 6.45 -5.43 -1.81
C LEU A 244 7.94 -5.17 -2.04
N PHE A 245 8.32 -4.40 -3.06
CA PHE A 245 9.70 -4.12 -3.43
C PHE A 245 10.53 -3.58 -2.26
N PRO A 246 10.01 -2.66 -1.42
CA PRO A 246 10.60 -2.35 -0.11
C PRO A 246 11.20 -3.54 0.65
N ILE A 247 10.46 -4.64 0.82
CA ILE A 247 10.91 -5.85 1.54
C ILE A 247 11.98 -6.61 0.76
N PHE A 248 11.80 -6.74 -0.56
CA PHE A 248 12.78 -7.40 -1.43
C PHE A 248 14.08 -6.61 -1.53
N GLY A 249 13.98 -5.28 -1.56
CA GLY A 249 15.06 -4.32 -1.74
C GLY A 249 15.81 -3.98 -0.45
N ALA A 250 15.30 -4.31 0.73
CA ALA A 250 16.00 -4.13 2.00
C ALA A 250 17.36 -4.86 2.07
N GLY A 251 17.52 -5.91 1.26
CA GLY A 251 18.77 -6.63 1.08
C GLY A 251 19.80 -5.91 0.19
N LEU A 252 19.39 -4.93 -0.62
CA LEU A 252 20.25 -4.25 -1.57
C LEU A 252 21.21 -3.27 -0.86
N ASP A 253 22.42 -3.18 -1.40
CA ASP A 253 23.41 -2.23 -0.94
C ASP A 253 22.99 -0.79 -1.29
N GLN A 254 22.93 0.08 -0.29
CA GLN A 254 22.64 1.50 -0.47
C GLN A 254 23.69 2.21 -1.33
N ASN A 255 24.95 1.77 -1.25
CA ASN A 255 26.04 2.38 -2.02
C ASN A 255 25.84 2.20 -3.52
N ARG A 256 25.18 1.11 -3.92
CA ARG A 256 24.78 0.90 -5.31
C ARG A 256 23.84 1.99 -5.80
N PHE A 257 22.92 2.43 -4.95
CA PHE A 257 21.94 3.46 -5.29
C PHE A 257 22.47 4.88 -5.11
N ALA A 258 23.51 5.08 -4.30
CA ALA A 258 24.10 6.40 -4.08
C ALA A 258 24.59 7.04 -5.40
N THR A 259 25.21 6.25 -6.28
CA THR A 259 25.68 6.73 -7.60
C THR A 259 24.52 7.09 -8.53
N ASP A 260 23.46 6.28 -8.55
CA ASP A 260 22.34 6.46 -9.48
C ASP A 260 21.31 7.49 -8.96
N ARG A 261 21.30 7.78 -7.65
CA ARG A 261 20.31 8.61 -6.95
C ARG A 261 20.08 9.98 -7.59
N PRO A 262 21.11 10.77 -7.96
CA PRO A 262 20.88 12.10 -8.55
C PRO A 262 20.12 12.02 -9.86
N MET A 263 20.49 11.06 -10.73
CA MET A 263 19.83 10.85 -12.02
C MET A 263 18.38 10.36 -11.83
N LEU A 264 18.17 9.38 -10.94
CA LEU A 264 16.84 8.84 -10.66
C LEU A 264 15.88 9.90 -10.10
N LEU A 265 16.38 10.71 -9.15
CA LEU A 265 15.61 11.79 -8.57
C LEU A 265 15.27 12.86 -9.61
N ALA A 266 16.25 13.32 -10.38
CA ALA A 266 16.04 14.35 -11.40
C ALA A 266 15.03 13.92 -12.46
N GLU A 267 15.15 12.69 -12.99
CA GLU A 267 14.22 12.19 -14.01
C GLU A 267 12.82 11.96 -13.44
N MET A 268 12.70 11.48 -12.21
CA MET A 268 11.39 11.33 -11.55
C MET A 268 10.71 12.68 -11.33
N MET A 269 11.44 13.66 -10.80
CA MET A 269 10.92 15.01 -10.59
C MET A 269 10.54 15.67 -11.91
N TYR A 270 11.30 15.43 -12.98
CA TYR A 270 10.95 15.91 -14.32
C TYR A 270 9.63 15.31 -14.80
N ARG A 271 9.41 14.00 -14.67
CA ARG A 271 8.15 13.36 -15.07
C ARG A 271 6.94 13.86 -14.29
N ASP A 272 7.11 14.06 -12.99
CA ASP A 272 6.04 14.61 -12.13
C ASP A 272 5.69 16.03 -12.55
N TRP A 273 6.71 16.86 -12.76
CA TRP A 273 6.54 18.22 -13.25
C TRP A 273 5.90 18.25 -14.64
N ASP A 274 6.34 17.41 -15.57
CA ASP A 274 5.84 17.37 -16.94
C ASP A 274 4.37 16.92 -17.02
N LYS A 275 3.99 15.95 -16.19
CA LYS A 275 2.60 15.49 -16.06
C LYS A 275 1.68 16.59 -15.51
N GLN A 276 2.18 17.41 -14.58
CA GLN A 276 1.38 18.44 -13.92
C GLN A 276 1.35 19.77 -14.70
N TYR A 277 2.48 20.17 -15.28
CA TYR A 277 2.68 21.51 -15.84
C TYR A 277 3.14 21.52 -17.30
N GLY A 278 3.61 20.40 -17.85
CA GLY A 278 4.29 20.36 -19.16
C GLY A 278 3.41 20.84 -20.31
N GLU A 279 2.15 20.40 -20.37
CA GLU A 279 1.19 20.83 -21.42
C GLU A 279 0.92 22.33 -21.38
N ASN A 280 0.58 22.86 -20.20
CA ASN A 280 0.27 24.27 -20.03
C ASN A 280 1.50 25.15 -20.31
N SER A 281 2.69 24.71 -19.87
CA SER A 281 3.95 25.40 -20.10
C SER A 281 4.30 25.42 -21.59
N TYR A 282 4.05 24.32 -22.31
CA TYR A 282 4.32 24.23 -23.75
C TYR A 282 3.32 25.03 -24.59
N ALA A 283 2.05 25.11 -24.15
CA ALA A 283 1.08 26.03 -24.75
C ALA A 283 1.55 27.49 -24.62
N ALA A 284 2.02 27.89 -23.43
CA ALA A 284 2.56 29.23 -23.21
C ALA A 284 3.78 29.53 -24.11
N LEU A 285 4.68 28.55 -24.31
CA LEU A 285 5.79 28.69 -25.26
C LEU A 285 5.28 29.02 -26.68
N LYS A 286 4.28 28.28 -27.16
CA LYS A 286 3.71 28.50 -28.50
C LYS A 286 3.05 29.87 -28.63
N ASP A 287 2.32 30.30 -27.60
CA ASP A 287 1.66 31.61 -27.59
C ASP A 287 2.69 32.74 -27.65
N LEU A 288 3.81 32.61 -26.93
CA LEU A 288 4.90 33.59 -26.94
C LEU A 288 5.62 33.65 -28.29
N TYR A 289 5.82 32.51 -28.96
CA TYR A 289 6.36 32.52 -30.33
C TYR A 289 5.36 33.07 -31.34
N ALA A 290 4.05 32.81 -31.19
CA ALA A 290 3.01 33.43 -32.00
C ALA A 290 2.94 34.95 -31.78
N GLU A 291 3.23 35.44 -30.59
CA GLU A 291 3.39 36.86 -30.33
C GLU A 291 4.64 37.43 -31.01
N ALA A 292 5.77 36.74 -30.94
CA ALA A 292 6.97 37.13 -31.69
C ALA A 292 6.71 37.19 -33.21
N GLU A 293 5.90 36.27 -33.75
CA GLU A 293 5.43 36.33 -35.15
C GLU A 293 4.59 37.57 -35.44
N LYS A 294 3.69 37.96 -34.53
CA LYS A 294 2.90 39.20 -34.67
C LYS A 294 3.80 40.44 -34.65
N ILE A 295 4.77 40.50 -33.73
CA ILE A 295 5.78 41.57 -33.67
C ILE A 295 6.60 41.61 -34.97
N HIS A 296 6.95 40.44 -35.53
CA HIS A 296 7.62 40.37 -36.83
C HIS A 296 6.79 40.99 -37.94
N ALA A 297 5.51 40.61 -38.02
CA ALA A 297 4.60 41.00 -39.08
C ALA A 297 4.29 42.51 -39.09
N THR A 298 4.31 43.16 -37.92
CA THR A 298 3.99 44.58 -37.75
C THR A 298 5.25 45.40 -37.44
N ALA A 299 5.56 45.59 -36.16
CA ALA A 299 6.55 46.52 -35.64
C ALA A 299 7.95 46.27 -36.21
N TYR A 300 8.38 45.01 -36.33
CA TYR A 300 9.72 44.68 -36.82
C TYR A 300 9.90 45.01 -38.31
N ARG A 301 8.92 44.70 -39.16
CA ARG A 301 8.96 45.01 -40.61
C ARG A 301 8.92 46.51 -40.85
N GLU A 302 8.05 47.23 -40.14
CA GLU A 302 7.99 48.69 -40.20
C GLU A 302 9.30 49.33 -39.76
N GLY A 303 9.85 48.89 -38.62
CA GLY A 303 11.16 49.34 -38.14
C GLY A 303 12.31 49.01 -39.09
N SER A 304 12.30 47.83 -39.72
CA SER A 304 13.32 47.42 -40.69
C SER A 304 13.27 48.28 -41.96
N ALA A 305 12.05 48.61 -42.43
CA ALA A 305 11.88 49.53 -43.55
C ALA A 305 12.38 50.94 -43.21
N GLN A 306 12.13 51.41 -41.98
CA GLN A 306 12.65 52.69 -41.49
C GLN A 306 14.18 52.70 -41.37
N PHE A 307 14.77 51.60 -40.86
CA PHE A 307 16.23 51.42 -40.82
C PHE A 307 16.86 51.58 -42.22
N ASN A 308 16.28 50.96 -43.25
CA ASN A 308 16.81 51.07 -44.62
C ASN A 308 16.77 52.52 -45.13
N LYS A 309 15.72 53.29 -44.80
CA LYS A 309 15.66 54.74 -45.12
C LYS A 309 16.73 55.53 -44.37
N ASP A 310 16.93 55.25 -43.08
CA ASP A 310 17.92 55.93 -42.25
C ASP A 310 19.35 55.61 -42.66
N VAL A 311 19.63 54.40 -43.17
CA VAL A 311 20.93 54.06 -43.75
C VAL A 311 21.26 54.98 -44.94
N SER A 312 20.29 55.24 -45.82
CA SER A 312 20.45 56.14 -46.97
C SER A 312 20.54 57.61 -46.57
N GLY A 313 19.84 58.05 -45.52
CA GLY A 313 19.74 59.46 -45.14
C GLY A 313 20.74 59.95 -44.08
N LYS A 314 21.08 59.12 -43.09
CA LYS A 314 21.85 59.51 -41.89
C LYS A 314 23.15 58.71 -41.71
N GLY A 315 23.38 57.71 -42.56
CA GLY A 315 24.52 56.80 -42.49
C GLY A 315 24.30 55.61 -41.54
N ARG A 316 25.03 54.52 -41.81
CA ARG A 316 24.81 53.20 -41.18
C ARG A 316 24.95 53.19 -39.65
N SER A 317 25.88 53.96 -39.09
CA SER A 317 26.11 53.99 -37.64
C SER A 317 24.90 54.53 -36.87
N LYS A 318 24.36 55.69 -37.27
CA LYS A 318 23.17 56.30 -36.64
C LYS A 318 21.89 55.49 -36.88
N ALA A 319 21.79 54.84 -38.05
CA ALA A 319 20.69 53.93 -38.35
C ALA A 319 20.70 52.71 -37.41
N THR A 320 21.86 52.11 -37.16
CA THR A 320 22.00 50.98 -36.22
C THR A 320 21.64 51.38 -34.78
N GLU A 321 22.05 52.57 -34.33
CA GLU A 321 21.70 53.07 -33.01
C GLU A 321 20.18 53.25 -32.84
N SER A 322 19.54 53.87 -33.84
CA SER A 322 18.09 54.08 -33.86
C SER A 322 17.32 52.75 -33.89
N TRP A 323 17.79 51.79 -34.70
CA TRP A 323 17.22 50.44 -34.77
C TRP A 323 17.35 49.70 -33.45
N ASN A 324 18.55 49.73 -32.84
CA ASN A 324 18.78 49.05 -31.56
C ASN A 324 17.89 49.62 -30.45
N ALA A 325 17.67 50.94 -30.41
CA ALA A 325 16.76 51.55 -29.45
C ALA A 325 15.31 51.09 -29.68
N TYR A 326 14.86 51.11 -30.93
CA TYR A 326 13.49 50.70 -31.31
C TYR A 326 13.22 49.22 -31.01
N ILE A 327 14.10 48.31 -31.45
CA ILE A 327 13.83 46.87 -31.31
C ILE A 327 13.94 46.40 -29.86
N ARG A 328 14.76 47.07 -29.03
CA ARG A 328 14.83 46.79 -27.59
C ARG A 328 13.51 47.07 -26.90
N ASP A 329 12.78 48.11 -27.30
CA ASP A 329 11.45 48.39 -26.73
C ASP A 329 10.47 47.26 -27.06
N GLN A 330 10.49 46.78 -28.31
CA GLN A 330 9.58 45.75 -28.80
C GLN A 330 9.91 44.33 -28.30
N LEU A 331 11.19 44.02 -28.09
CA LEU A 331 11.65 42.70 -27.63
C LEU A 331 12.24 42.75 -26.21
N GLU A 332 11.73 43.65 -25.37
CA GLU A 332 12.03 43.74 -23.94
C GLU A 332 13.53 43.75 -23.56
N GLY A 333 14.32 44.50 -24.33
CA GLY A 333 15.74 44.71 -24.16
C GLY A 333 16.62 43.87 -25.09
N GLN A 334 16.04 43.00 -25.90
CA GLN A 334 16.78 42.16 -26.86
C GLN A 334 17.08 42.91 -28.17
N ILE A 335 18.17 42.53 -28.84
CA ILE A 335 18.61 43.15 -30.10
C ILE A 335 18.65 42.07 -31.18
N VAL A 336 17.92 42.29 -32.26
CA VAL A 336 17.90 41.42 -33.44
C VAL A 336 18.37 42.22 -34.65
N ALA A 337 19.09 41.63 -35.60
CA ALA A 337 19.48 42.33 -36.82
C ALA A 337 18.24 42.76 -37.64
N PRO A 338 18.25 43.89 -38.37
CA PRO A 338 17.12 44.28 -39.22
C PRO A 338 17.04 43.41 -40.48
N ASN A 339 15.88 43.44 -41.17
CA ASN A 339 15.64 42.76 -42.46
C ASN A 339 15.72 41.23 -42.44
N LEU A 340 15.57 40.56 -41.29
CA LEU A 340 15.51 39.10 -41.25
C LEU A 340 14.13 38.60 -41.76
N PRO A 341 14.09 37.58 -42.64
CA PRO A 341 12.85 36.88 -42.95
C PRO A 341 12.33 36.18 -41.70
N LEU A 342 11.01 35.93 -41.62
CA LEU A 342 10.36 35.39 -40.42
C LEU A 342 11.08 34.15 -39.86
N ALA A 343 11.42 33.19 -40.72
CA ALA A 343 12.10 31.96 -40.31
C ALA A 343 13.50 32.19 -39.71
N ALA A 344 14.21 33.24 -40.13
CA ALA A 344 15.51 33.61 -39.55
C ALA A 344 15.33 34.43 -38.27
N PHE A 345 14.32 35.30 -38.22
CA PHE A 345 13.94 36.06 -37.03
C PHE A 345 13.60 35.12 -35.85
N LEU A 346 12.71 34.15 -36.06
CA LEU A 346 12.29 33.21 -35.01
C LEU A 346 13.43 32.27 -34.53
N LYS A 347 14.48 32.11 -35.34
CA LYS A 347 15.68 31.33 -34.99
C LYS A 347 16.76 32.18 -34.30
N ASP A 348 16.59 33.49 -34.25
CA ASP A 348 17.56 34.37 -33.59
C ASP A 348 17.56 34.12 -32.07
N PRO A 349 18.72 33.88 -31.44
CA PRO A 349 18.81 33.63 -30.00
C PRO A 349 18.18 34.73 -29.14
N SER A 350 18.12 35.96 -29.65
CA SER A 350 17.54 37.11 -28.95
C SER A 350 16.01 37.01 -28.87
N VAL A 351 15.37 36.39 -29.86
CA VAL A 351 13.93 36.04 -29.79
C VAL A 351 13.72 34.93 -28.77
N GLY A 352 14.61 33.93 -28.74
CA GLY A 352 14.63 32.91 -27.69
C GLY A 352 14.73 33.51 -26.29
N LYS A 353 15.62 34.49 -26.07
CA LYS A 353 15.77 35.22 -24.80
C LYS A 353 14.55 36.07 -24.44
N PHE A 354 13.90 36.68 -25.42
CA PHE A 354 12.62 37.39 -25.22
C PHE A 354 11.56 36.42 -24.66
N VAL A 355 11.43 35.24 -25.27
CA VAL A 355 10.51 34.19 -24.80
C VAL A 355 10.93 33.69 -23.41
N ALA A 356 12.22 33.45 -23.18
CA ALA A 356 12.75 32.97 -21.90
C ALA A 356 12.44 33.93 -20.75
N LYS A 357 12.62 35.24 -20.99
CA LYS A 357 12.29 36.30 -20.04
C LYS A 357 10.81 36.28 -19.65
N ARG A 358 9.91 36.10 -20.63
CA ARG A 358 8.46 36.04 -20.37
C ARG A 358 7.99 34.78 -19.68
N LEU A 359 8.71 33.68 -19.84
CA LEU A 359 8.53 32.45 -19.07
C LEU A 359 9.26 32.48 -17.71
N ALA A 360 9.85 33.61 -17.33
CA ALA A 360 10.65 33.77 -16.11
C ALA A 360 11.81 32.77 -15.99
N CYS A 361 12.37 32.32 -17.12
CA CYS A 361 13.58 31.49 -17.15
C CYS A 361 14.69 32.20 -17.93
N PHE A 362 15.51 32.99 -17.22
CA PHE A 362 16.53 33.83 -17.83
C PHE A 362 17.72 33.05 -18.42
N ASP A 363 18.00 31.86 -17.90
CA ASP A 363 19.09 30.99 -18.34
C ASP A 363 18.66 29.93 -19.38
N CYS A 364 17.37 29.87 -19.72
CA CYS A 364 16.85 28.91 -20.69
C CYS A 364 17.21 29.27 -22.14
N GLU A 365 17.59 28.26 -22.93
CA GLU A 365 17.87 28.42 -24.36
C GLU A 365 16.70 27.94 -25.24
N PHE A 366 15.62 28.73 -25.35
CA PHE A 366 14.45 28.33 -26.13
C PHE A 366 14.62 28.55 -27.63
N ARG A 367 14.09 27.60 -28.43
CA ARG A 367 14.02 27.67 -29.91
C ARG A 367 12.58 27.44 -30.38
N SER A 368 12.20 28.10 -31.47
CA SER A 368 10.82 28.05 -32.00
C SER A 368 10.37 26.66 -32.49
N ASN A 369 11.32 25.78 -32.80
CA ASN A 369 11.07 24.43 -33.31
C ASN A 369 11.30 23.33 -32.27
N MET A 370 11.40 23.68 -30.98
CA MET A 370 11.51 22.69 -29.92
C MET A 370 10.29 21.79 -29.88
N THR A 371 10.54 20.49 -29.72
CA THR A 371 9.50 19.55 -29.30
C THR A 371 9.06 19.88 -27.86
N ARG A 372 7.88 19.36 -27.47
CA ARG A 372 7.37 19.47 -26.09
C ARG A 372 8.39 18.97 -25.06
N GLU A 373 9.02 17.84 -25.36
CA GLU A 373 10.00 17.24 -24.46
C GLU A 373 11.28 18.06 -24.35
N GLU A 374 11.85 18.53 -25.46
CA GLU A 374 13.05 19.38 -25.43
C GLU A 374 12.80 20.68 -24.63
N PHE A 375 11.66 21.33 -24.85
CA PHE A 375 11.27 22.51 -24.10
C PHE A 375 11.10 22.19 -22.61
N GLY A 376 10.36 21.12 -22.29
CA GLY A 376 10.09 20.72 -20.91
C GLY A 376 11.39 20.44 -20.14
N ARG A 377 12.33 19.71 -20.76
CA ARG A 377 13.64 19.40 -20.15
C ARG A 377 14.48 20.66 -19.94
N GLU A 378 14.50 21.58 -20.89
CA GLU A 378 15.23 22.84 -20.74
C GLU A 378 14.64 23.71 -19.62
N LEU A 379 13.31 23.88 -19.60
CA LEU A 379 12.64 24.65 -18.57
C LEU A 379 12.82 24.02 -17.17
N PHE A 380 12.65 22.70 -17.05
CA PHE A 380 12.82 21.97 -15.80
C PHE A 380 14.26 22.07 -15.27
N LYS A 381 15.25 21.87 -16.15
CA LYS A 381 16.68 21.94 -15.81
C LYS A 381 17.02 23.22 -15.05
N TRP A 382 16.48 24.36 -15.45
CA TRP A 382 16.78 25.65 -14.82
C TRP A 382 15.85 25.99 -13.66
N THR A 383 14.54 25.78 -13.82
CA THR A 383 13.55 26.18 -12.80
C THR A 383 13.51 25.25 -11.59
N GLN A 384 13.96 24.00 -11.74
CA GLN A 384 13.91 22.98 -10.69
C GLN A 384 15.30 22.55 -10.19
N ALA A 385 16.40 23.11 -10.71
CA ALA A 385 17.77 22.75 -10.29
C ALA A 385 17.96 22.83 -8.78
N THR A 386 17.52 23.94 -8.15
CA THR A 386 17.63 24.13 -6.71
C THR A 386 16.78 23.13 -5.93
N ASN A 387 15.57 22.83 -6.39
CA ASN A 387 14.68 21.87 -5.74
C ASN A 387 15.26 20.45 -5.83
N VAL A 388 15.79 20.05 -6.98
CA VAL A 388 16.47 18.76 -7.16
C VAL A 388 17.68 18.67 -6.23
N LYS A 389 18.51 19.72 -6.16
CA LYS A 389 19.67 19.77 -5.28
C LYS A 389 19.29 19.66 -3.81
N GLN A 390 18.29 20.42 -3.36
CA GLN A 390 17.82 20.41 -1.99
C GLN A 390 17.29 19.03 -1.58
N ILE A 391 16.43 18.41 -2.41
CA ILE A 391 15.90 17.08 -2.12
C ILE A 391 17.01 16.02 -2.14
N LEU A 392 18.01 16.17 -3.02
CA LEU A 392 19.16 15.27 -3.05
C LEU A 392 19.98 15.35 -1.76
N GLU A 393 20.30 16.56 -1.29
CA GLU A 393 21.01 16.79 -0.03
C GLU A 393 20.24 16.21 1.16
N THR A 394 18.91 16.37 1.17
CA THR A 394 18.02 15.75 2.15
C THR A 394 18.11 14.22 2.10
N LEU A 395 17.98 13.61 0.92
CA LEU A 395 18.06 12.16 0.74
C LEU A 395 19.44 11.58 1.06
N GLU A 396 20.51 12.37 0.99
CA GLU A 396 21.88 11.97 1.33
C GLU A 396 22.18 12.01 2.82
N SER A 397 21.45 12.81 3.60
CA SER A 397 21.66 12.96 5.03
C SER A 397 20.84 11.97 5.86
N ALA A 398 21.50 10.93 6.40
CA ALA A 398 20.86 10.03 7.38
C ALA A 398 20.37 10.79 8.63
N GLN A 399 21.11 11.83 9.02
CA GLN A 399 20.81 12.67 10.17
C GLN A 399 19.45 13.38 10.02
N HIS A 400 19.10 13.78 8.78
CA HIS A 400 17.81 14.40 8.47
C HIS A 400 16.62 13.47 8.78
N PHE A 401 16.81 12.16 8.68
CA PHE A 401 15.76 11.17 8.93
C PHE A 401 15.72 10.63 10.38
N GLU A 402 16.66 11.01 11.25
CA GLU A 402 16.72 10.53 12.64
C GLU A 402 15.48 10.93 13.44
N LYS A 403 15.01 12.17 13.25
CA LYS A 403 13.90 12.79 14.00
C LYS A 403 13.05 13.66 13.10
N GLY A 404 11.78 13.80 13.46
CA GLY A 404 10.86 14.71 12.78
C GLY A 404 10.09 14.06 11.63
N HIS A 405 9.30 14.91 10.98
CA HIS A 405 8.24 14.49 10.07
C HIS A 405 8.76 13.72 8.84
N ASP A 406 9.88 14.12 8.25
CA ASP A 406 10.39 13.49 7.02
C ASP A 406 10.87 12.04 7.27
N GLY A 407 11.51 11.81 8.43
CA GLY A 407 11.87 10.49 8.94
C GLY A 407 10.67 9.56 9.10
N GLU A 408 9.64 10.06 9.78
CA GLU A 408 8.42 9.32 10.07
C GLU A 408 7.60 9.07 8.81
N THR A 409 7.47 10.06 7.93
CA THR A 409 6.75 9.95 6.66
C THR A 409 7.42 8.97 5.71
N ALA A 410 8.76 8.96 5.63
CA ALA A 410 9.50 7.97 4.85
C ALA A 410 9.25 6.54 5.36
N ALA A 411 9.34 6.34 6.69
CA ALA A 411 9.04 5.05 7.30
C ALA A 411 7.58 4.63 7.13
N ARG A 412 6.63 5.56 7.27
CA ARG A 412 5.19 5.29 7.14
C ARG A 412 4.84 4.91 5.71
N THR A 413 5.34 5.65 4.72
CA THR A 413 5.16 5.34 3.28
C THR A 413 5.71 3.95 2.93
N TYR A 414 6.78 3.54 3.62
CA TYR A 414 7.37 2.21 3.46
C TYR A 414 6.55 1.11 4.15
N TRP A 415 6.21 1.27 5.43
CA TRP A 415 5.61 0.20 6.26
C TRP A 415 4.09 0.06 6.12
N VAL A 416 3.34 1.16 5.96
CA VAL A 416 1.87 1.11 5.93
C VAL A 416 1.34 0.20 4.82
N PRO A 417 1.79 0.34 3.55
CA PRO A 417 1.25 -0.48 2.48
C PRO A 417 1.60 -1.97 2.65
N ILE A 418 2.78 -2.27 3.20
CA ILE A 418 3.21 -3.64 3.54
C ILE A 418 2.26 -4.27 4.55
N TRP A 419 2.02 -3.58 5.67
CA TRP A 419 1.16 -4.10 6.73
C TRP A 419 -0.30 -4.19 6.30
N ALA A 420 -0.79 -3.20 5.54
CA ALA A 420 -2.13 -3.24 4.96
C ALA A 420 -2.30 -4.47 4.06
N LEU A 421 -1.33 -4.78 3.19
CA LEU A 421 -1.39 -5.95 2.31
C LEU A 421 -1.31 -7.26 3.10
N LEU A 422 -0.41 -7.35 4.09
CA LEU A 422 -0.24 -8.54 4.93
C LEU A 422 -1.50 -8.84 5.75
N PHE A 423 -2.06 -7.84 6.44
CA PHE A 423 -3.28 -8.02 7.23
C PHE A 423 -4.49 -8.35 6.35
N SER A 424 -4.62 -7.66 5.21
CA SER A 424 -5.65 -7.94 4.21
C SER A 424 -5.60 -9.39 3.76
N MET A 425 -4.41 -9.87 3.39
CA MET A 425 -4.22 -11.23 2.90
C MET A 425 -4.46 -12.28 3.98
N ILE A 426 -3.99 -12.06 5.21
CA ILE A 426 -4.27 -12.95 6.35
C ILE A 426 -5.77 -13.03 6.62
N GLY A 427 -6.47 -11.88 6.58
CA GLY A 427 -7.93 -11.79 6.72
C GLY A 427 -8.67 -12.57 5.63
N ALA A 428 -8.36 -12.27 4.36
CA ALA A 428 -8.94 -12.94 3.20
C ALA A 428 -8.74 -14.46 3.26
N PHE A 429 -7.50 -14.90 3.51
CA PHE A 429 -7.12 -16.31 3.58
C PHE A 429 -7.89 -17.02 4.71
N THR A 430 -7.87 -16.46 5.92
CA THR A 430 -8.57 -17.02 7.10
C THR A 430 -10.06 -17.17 6.86
N HIS A 431 -10.71 -16.14 6.30
CA HIS A 431 -12.14 -16.17 6.04
C HIS A 431 -12.53 -17.04 4.85
N MET A 432 -11.67 -17.14 3.83
CA MET A 432 -11.86 -18.08 2.73
C MET A 432 -11.86 -19.52 3.24
N PHE A 433 -10.93 -19.91 4.12
CA PHE A 433 -10.98 -21.26 4.71
C PHE A 433 -12.16 -21.48 5.60
N LYS A 434 -12.45 -20.51 6.48
CA LYS A 434 -13.63 -20.57 7.32
C LYS A 434 -14.89 -20.78 6.49
N LEU A 435 -15.01 -20.08 5.35
CA LEU A 435 -16.14 -20.24 4.43
C LEU A 435 -16.19 -21.66 3.84
N ILE A 436 -15.08 -22.20 3.34
CA ILE A 436 -15.03 -23.57 2.79
C ILE A 436 -15.43 -24.58 3.87
N PHE A 437 -14.89 -24.48 5.09
CA PHE A 437 -15.29 -25.34 6.21
C PHE A 437 -16.78 -25.24 6.52
N THR A 438 -17.32 -24.01 6.54
CA THR A 438 -18.73 -23.75 6.87
C THR A 438 -19.65 -24.31 5.79
N VAL A 439 -19.30 -24.15 4.51
CA VAL A 439 -20.07 -24.70 3.37
C VAL A 439 -20.05 -26.22 3.40
N THR A 440 -18.89 -26.85 3.61
CA THR A 440 -18.78 -28.31 3.71
C THR A 440 -19.54 -28.87 4.91
N GLU A 441 -19.45 -28.21 6.07
CA GLU A 441 -20.24 -28.56 7.25
C GLU A 441 -21.75 -28.45 6.97
N TYR A 442 -22.18 -27.34 6.36
CA TYR A 442 -23.57 -27.13 5.98
C TYR A 442 -24.07 -28.22 5.03
N ALA A 443 -23.31 -28.56 3.99
CA ALA A 443 -23.65 -29.57 3.01
C ALA A 443 -23.77 -30.97 3.65
N HIS A 444 -22.81 -31.37 4.49
CA HIS A 444 -22.88 -32.66 5.19
C HIS A 444 -24.09 -32.71 6.12
N ARG A 445 -24.32 -31.67 6.94
CA ARG A 445 -25.46 -31.60 7.85
C ARG A 445 -26.79 -31.64 7.11
N GLN A 446 -26.87 -31.00 5.94
CA GLN A 446 -28.05 -31.05 5.08
C GLN A 446 -28.30 -32.45 4.51
N SER A 447 -27.25 -33.17 4.11
CA SER A 447 -27.38 -34.57 3.64
C SER A 447 -27.85 -35.50 4.76
N PHE A 448 -27.33 -35.35 5.98
CA PHE A 448 -27.78 -36.12 7.13
C PHE A 448 -29.17 -35.71 7.63
N HIS A 449 -29.60 -34.47 7.36
CA HIS A 449 -30.96 -34.02 7.65
C HIS A 449 -32.00 -34.81 6.86
N ALA A 450 -31.73 -35.15 5.60
CA ALA A 450 -32.63 -35.94 4.75
C ALA A 450 -33.02 -37.31 5.36
N ILE A 451 -32.23 -37.81 6.32
CA ILE A 451 -32.45 -39.07 7.04
C ILE A 451 -32.68 -38.86 8.55
N ASN A 452 -33.00 -37.64 9.00
CA ASN A 452 -33.20 -37.28 10.41
C ASN A 452 -32.00 -37.63 11.33
N ALA A 453 -30.78 -37.44 10.80
CA ALA A 453 -29.53 -37.79 11.49
C ALA A 453 -28.51 -36.63 11.50
N ALA A 454 -28.95 -35.39 11.28
CA ALA A 454 -28.08 -34.21 11.11
C ALA A 454 -27.11 -33.93 12.27
N ASP A 455 -27.50 -34.32 13.49
CA ASP A 455 -26.69 -34.21 14.71
C ASP A 455 -26.32 -35.57 15.31
N SER A 456 -26.41 -36.63 14.50
CA SER A 456 -26.02 -37.97 14.93
C SER A 456 -24.50 -38.07 15.19
N PRO A 457 -24.04 -39.03 16.03
CA PRO A 457 -22.61 -39.29 16.21
C PRO A 457 -21.87 -39.54 14.89
N LEU A 458 -22.53 -40.17 13.91
CA LEU A 458 -21.94 -40.38 12.59
C LEU A 458 -21.79 -39.06 11.82
N ALA A 459 -22.82 -38.21 11.80
CA ALA A 459 -22.75 -36.90 11.14
C ALA A 459 -21.62 -36.04 11.71
N ASN A 460 -21.47 -36.01 13.03
CA ASN A 460 -20.37 -35.28 13.69
C ASN A 460 -18.99 -35.85 13.30
N ARG A 461 -18.83 -37.19 13.26
CA ARG A 461 -17.58 -37.80 12.78
C ARG A 461 -17.28 -37.48 11.32
N VAL A 462 -18.30 -37.47 10.44
CA VAL A 462 -18.12 -37.10 9.03
C VAL A 462 -17.71 -35.64 8.90
N VAL A 463 -18.36 -34.73 9.61
CA VAL A 463 -18.01 -33.30 9.64
C VAL A 463 -16.60 -33.09 10.21
N ASP A 464 -16.20 -33.82 11.25
CA ASP A 464 -14.86 -33.69 11.81
C ASP A 464 -13.79 -34.25 10.86
N ASN A 465 -14.04 -35.39 10.22
CA ASN A 465 -13.16 -35.93 9.18
C ASN A 465 -13.06 -34.99 7.97
N SER A 466 -14.18 -34.40 7.54
CA SER A 466 -14.19 -33.47 6.42
C SER A 466 -13.39 -32.20 6.72
N LYS A 467 -13.31 -31.77 7.99
CA LYS A 467 -12.40 -30.67 8.40
C LYS A 467 -10.94 -31.05 8.18
N PHE A 468 -10.51 -32.25 8.55
CA PHE A 468 -9.11 -32.67 8.29
C PHE A 468 -8.79 -32.73 6.80
N VAL A 469 -9.70 -33.29 5.98
CA VAL A 469 -9.52 -33.36 4.52
C VAL A 469 -9.48 -31.95 3.91
N THR A 470 -10.43 -31.09 4.29
CA THR A 470 -10.49 -29.70 3.80
C THR A 470 -9.25 -28.92 4.20
N ALA A 471 -8.73 -29.10 5.42
CA ALA A 471 -7.48 -28.49 5.88
C ALA A 471 -6.27 -28.99 5.08
N ALA A 472 -6.20 -30.29 4.77
CA ALA A 472 -5.13 -30.85 3.95
C ALA A 472 -5.16 -30.30 2.53
N VAL A 473 -6.33 -30.23 1.89
CA VAL A 473 -6.50 -29.64 0.55
C VAL A 473 -6.11 -28.16 0.55
N THR A 474 -6.56 -27.43 1.56
CA THR A 474 -6.21 -26.03 1.81
C THR A 474 -4.69 -25.80 1.86
N ILE A 475 -4.00 -26.60 2.69
CA ILE A 475 -2.54 -26.52 2.82
C ILE A 475 -1.90 -26.90 1.48
N GLY A 476 -2.41 -27.91 0.79
CA GLY A 476 -1.97 -28.30 -0.54
C GLY A 476 -2.06 -27.17 -1.56
N ILE A 477 -3.18 -26.43 -1.59
CA ILE A 477 -3.35 -25.24 -2.44
C ILE A 477 -2.37 -24.13 -2.04
N GLY A 478 -2.21 -23.88 -0.73
CA GLY A 478 -1.27 -22.88 -0.22
C GLY A 478 0.18 -23.18 -0.62
N LEU A 479 0.60 -24.44 -0.53
CA LEU A 479 1.91 -24.92 -0.96
C LEU A 479 2.04 -24.88 -2.48
N PHE A 480 1.02 -25.28 -3.22
CA PHE A 480 1.00 -25.17 -4.68
C PHE A 480 1.24 -23.73 -5.14
N ILE A 481 0.52 -22.76 -4.57
CA ILE A 481 0.72 -21.34 -4.86
C ILE A 481 2.14 -20.89 -4.45
N TYR A 482 2.63 -21.34 -3.30
CA TYR A 482 3.98 -21.00 -2.85
C TYR A 482 5.07 -21.48 -3.82
N PHE A 483 4.93 -22.69 -4.36
CA PHE A 483 5.92 -23.31 -5.26
C PHE A 483 5.64 -23.06 -6.74
N ALA A 484 4.55 -22.38 -7.09
CA ALA A 484 4.25 -22.01 -8.47
C ALA A 484 5.25 -20.96 -8.96
N ASP A 485 5.93 -21.27 -10.07
CA ASP A 485 6.75 -20.30 -10.79
C ASP A 485 5.88 -19.46 -11.73
N ASN A 486 6.21 -18.17 -11.81
CA ASN A 486 5.67 -17.23 -12.79
C ASN A 486 6.81 -16.39 -13.35
N GLN A 487 6.51 -15.54 -14.33
CA GLN A 487 7.54 -14.76 -15.03
C GLN A 487 8.34 -13.81 -14.12
N ILE A 488 7.78 -13.39 -12.98
CA ILE A 488 8.50 -12.61 -11.97
C ILE A 488 9.32 -13.54 -11.07
N THR A 489 8.76 -14.64 -10.57
CA THR A 489 9.46 -15.49 -9.58
C THR A 489 10.51 -16.41 -10.17
N SER A 490 10.39 -16.77 -11.45
CA SER A 490 11.42 -17.48 -12.21
C SER A 490 12.59 -16.59 -12.61
N HIS A 491 12.45 -15.27 -12.44
CA HIS A 491 13.40 -14.29 -12.92
C HIS A 491 14.67 -14.25 -12.06
N PRO A 492 15.90 -14.27 -12.63
CA PRO A 492 17.14 -14.32 -11.84
C PRO A 492 17.29 -13.17 -10.83
N GLY A 493 16.88 -11.97 -11.23
CA GLY A 493 16.87 -10.79 -10.35
C GLY A 493 15.94 -10.94 -9.15
N TYR A 494 14.78 -11.60 -9.33
CA TYR A 494 13.86 -11.87 -8.23
C TYR A 494 14.44 -12.92 -7.28
N GLN A 495 15.02 -13.99 -7.81
CA GLN A 495 15.64 -15.05 -7.00
C GLN A 495 16.79 -14.51 -6.15
N TYR A 496 17.63 -13.64 -6.71
CA TYR A 496 18.67 -12.93 -5.98
C TYR A 496 18.08 -12.10 -4.82
N LEU A 497 17.10 -11.23 -5.12
CA LEU A 497 16.45 -10.40 -4.10
C LEU A 497 15.78 -11.22 -3.00
N ARG A 498 15.10 -12.32 -3.39
CA ARG A 498 14.49 -13.27 -2.46
C ARG A 498 15.54 -13.81 -1.51
N GLN A 499 16.65 -14.35 -2.03
CA GLN A 499 17.70 -14.93 -1.19
C GLN A 499 18.26 -13.92 -0.18
N THR A 500 18.51 -12.67 -0.61
CA THR A 500 18.99 -11.61 0.28
C THR A 500 17.94 -11.20 1.33
N MET A 501 16.67 -11.14 0.93
CA MET A 501 15.56 -10.82 1.83
C MET A 501 15.41 -11.86 2.95
N TRP A 502 15.57 -13.15 2.66
CA TRP A 502 15.55 -14.22 3.67
C TRP A 502 16.65 -14.12 4.73
N GLN A 503 17.75 -13.42 4.43
CA GLN A 503 18.84 -13.18 5.38
C GLN A 503 18.56 -11.98 6.31
N LYS A 504 17.68 -11.05 5.90
CA LYS A 504 17.46 -9.76 6.59
C LYS A 504 16.12 -9.66 7.32
N HIS A 505 15.08 -10.34 6.85
CA HIS A 505 13.75 -10.26 7.45
C HIS A 505 13.38 -11.54 8.22
N PRO A 506 12.53 -11.45 9.25
CA PRO A 506 12.00 -12.62 9.92
C PRO A 506 11.30 -13.55 8.93
N ILE A 507 11.49 -14.87 9.10
CA ILE A 507 11.03 -15.97 8.22
C ILE A 507 9.58 -15.78 7.73
N VAL A 508 8.69 -15.28 8.61
CA VAL A 508 7.27 -15.08 8.31
C VAL A 508 7.04 -14.00 7.25
N GLY A 509 7.79 -12.88 7.30
CA GLY A 509 7.62 -11.78 6.36
C GLY A 509 8.08 -12.15 4.95
N GLY A 510 9.21 -12.87 4.84
CA GLY A 510 9.72 -13.33 3.55
C GLY A 510 8.87 -14.41 2.90
N LEU A 511 8.34 -15.34 3.71
CA LEU A 511 7.39 -16.35 3.26
C LEU A 511 6.11 -15.70 2.73
N ALA A 512 5.53 -14.77 3.50
CA ALA A 512 4.31 -14.07 3.13
C ALA A 512 4.51 -13.22 1.86
N ALA A 513 5.63 -12.50 1.74
CA ALA A 513 5.92 -11.69 0.56
C ALA A 513 6.02 -12.53 -0.72
N HIS A 514 6.76 -13.65 -0.68
CA HIS A 514 6.88 -14.56 -1.82
C HIS A 514 5.53 -15.16 -2.21
N TRP A 515 4.79 -15.67 -1.21
CA TRP A 515 3.47 -16.23 -1.43
C TRP A 515 2.52 -15.20 -2.06
N THR A 516 2.56 -13.95 -1.60
CA THR A 516 1.73 -12.86 -2.13
C THR A 516 1.98 -12.64 -3.62
N VAL A 517 3.26 -12.58 -4.02
CA VAL A 517 3.62 -12.38 -5.43
C VAL A 517 3.03 -13.48 -6.32
N ASN A 518 3.13 -14.75 -5.90
CA ASN A 518 2.56 -15.87 -6.65
C ASN A 518 1.02 -15.87 -6.63
N ALA A 519 0.42 -15.64 -5.46
CA ALA A 519 -1.03 -15.68 -5.28
C ALA A 519 -1.75 -14.66 -6.15
N GLN A 520 -1.16 -13.48 -6.36
CA GLN A 520 -1.75 -12.45 -7.20
C GLN A 520 -1.91 -12.87 -8.67
N GLY A 521 -1.02 -13.72 -9.19
CA GLY A 521 -1.17 -14.29 -10.54
C GLY A 521 -2.45 -15.09 -10.72
N PHE A 522 -2.90 -15.78 -9.66
CA PHE A 522 -4.12 -16.59 -9.67
C PHE A 522 -5.37 -15.78 -9.32
N ILE A 523 -5.27 -14.90 -8.31
CA ILE A 523 -6.45 -14.26 -7.69
C ILE A 523 -6.85 -12.99 -8.44
N TYR A 524 -5.88 -12.17 -8.84
CA TYR A 524 -6.13 -10.84 -9.42
C TYR A 524 -7.03 -10.83 -10.67
N PRO A 525 -6.91 -11.78 -11.64
CA PRO A 525 -7.77 -11.77 -12.83
C PRO A 525 -9.27 -11.90 -12.53
N PHE A 526 -9.61 -12.48 -11.38
CA PHE A 526 -11.00 -12.60 -10.91
C PHE A 526 -11.41 -11.38 -10.09
N THR A 527 -10.57 -10.97 -9.14
CA THR A 527 -10.89 -9.89 -8.20
C THR A 527 -10.96 -8.52 -8.87
N SER A 528 -10.14 -8.28 -9.90
CA SER A 528 -10.18 -7.06 -10.70
C SER A 528 -11.52 -6.85 -11.45
N LYS A 529 -12.22 -7.94 -11.80
CA LYS A 529 -13.52 -7.86 -12.50
C LYS A 529 -14.69 -7.52 -11.58
N ILE A 530 -14.55 -7.78 -10.28
CA ILE A 530 -15.60 -7.58 -9.29
C ILE A 530 -15.38 -6.33 -8.44
N LYS A 531 -14.24 -5.64 -8.58
CA LYS A 531 -13.90 -4.44 -7.82
C LYS A 531 -14.94 -3.32 -8.04
N PRO A 532 -15.53 -2.75 -6.97
CA PRO A 532 -16.46 -1.64 -7.10
C PRO A 532 -15.76 -0.32 -7.45
N ASN A 533 -16.36 0.47 -8.35
CA ASN A 533 -15.81 1.76 -8.79
C ASN A 533 -15.75 2.84 -7.70
N TRP A 534 -16.53 2.69 -6.62
CA TRP A 534 -16.62 3.66 -5.53
C TRP A 534 -15.54 3.45 -4.45
N LEU A 535 -14.88 2.30 -4.41
CA LEU A 535 -13.77 2.04 -3.47
C LEU A 535 -12.48 2.65 -4.04
N GLN A 536 -12.32 3.96 -3.82
CA GLN A 536 -11.13 4.72 -4.21
C GLN A 536 -10.46 5.28 -2.95
N PHE A 537 -9.12 5.16 -2.83
CA PHE A 537 -8.36 5.73 -1.70
C PHE A 537 -8.22 7.25 -1.73
N ARG A 538 -9.00 7.94 -2.57
CA ARG A 538 -9.07 9.41 -2.60
C ARG A 538 -9.89 9.95 -1.44
N ASP A 539 -10.84 9.16 -0.95
CA ASP A 539 -11.70 9.55 0.17
C ASP A 539 -11.32 8.71 1.39
N ASP A 540 -10.93 9.40 2.46
CA ASP A 540 -10.68 8.77 3.75
C ASP A 540 -12.01 8.25 4.33
N PRO A 541 -12.10 6.97 4.78
CA PRO A 541 -13.35 6.42 5.29
C PRO A 541 -13.83 7.14 6.57
N THR A 542 -12.95 7.86 7.25
CA THR A 542 -13.23 8.60 8.48
C THR A 542 -13.83 9.98 8.21
N GLU A 543 -13.59 10.59 7.04
CA GLU A 543 -14.11 11.91 6.69
C GLU A 543 -15.63 11.97 6.64
N ARG A 544 -16.26 10.85 6.29
CA ARG A 544 -17.71 10.72 6.20
C ARG A 544 -18.38 10.44 7.55
N ILE A 545 -17.60 10.22 8.62
CA ILE A 545 -18.10 9.90 9.97
C ILE A 545 -17.52 10.90 10.98
N PRO A 546 -18.23 11.98 11.34
CA PRO A 546 -17.70 13.07 12.18
C PRO A 546 -17.12 12.62 13.52
N ILE A 547 -17.70 11.59 14.13
CA ILE A 547 -17.25 11.03 15.42
C ILE A 547 -15.90 10.32 15.26
N VAL A 548 -15.69 9.62 14.14
CA VAL A 548 -14.44 8.91 13.86
C VAL A 548 -13.36 9.92 13.46
N ARG A 549 -13.70 10.94 12.66
CA ARG A 549 -12.78 12.04 12.31
C ARG A 549 -12.18 12.71 13.54
N ASN A 550 -13.00 13.06 14.54
CA ASN A 550 -12.55 13.70 15.78
C ASN A 550 -11.74 12.77 16.70
N TRP A 551 -11.90 11.46 16.55
CA TRP A 551 -11.13 10.46 17.30
C TRP A 551 -9.75 10.25 16.66
N VAL A 552 -9.69 10.21 15.34
CA VAL A 552 -8.47 10.04 14.55
C VAL A 552 -7.60 11.29 14.57
N SER A 553 -8.18 12.49 14.46
CA SER A 553 -7.45 13.76 14.48
C SER A 553 -6.85 14.15 15.84
N ARG A 554 -6.97 13.30 16.87
CA ARG A 554 -6.35 13.50 18.18
C ARG A 554 -5.05 12.69 18.35
N ASP A 555 -4.84 11.71 17.48
CA ASP A 555 -3.62 10.87 17.43
C ASP A 555 -2.63 11.34 16.34
N GLU A 556 -3.07 12.21 15.42
CA GLU A 556 -2.22 13.07 14.56
C GLU A 556 -1.89 14.38 15.29
#